data_AF-A0A966RYJ1-F1
#
_entry.id   AF-A0A966RYJ1-F1
#
_cell.length_a   1.000
_cell.length_b   1.000
_cell.length_c   1.000
_cell.angle_alpha   90.00
_cell.angle_beta   90.00
_cell.angle_gamma   90.00
#
_symmetry.space_group_name_H-M   'P 1'
#
loop_
_entity.id
_entity.type
_entity.pdbx_description
1 polymer ?
#
loop_
_entity_poly.entity_id
_entity_poly.type
_entity_poly.pdbx_seq_one_letter_code
_entity_poly.pdbx_strand_id
1 'polypeptide(L)'
;MFFSLEKISTFANCEMGDSPSDSALQHEEVADLFCEDIQPSNFRVIQVDSNQKRLCEVRIRGDWYRCILCPKEPKKGSSKKTQSCPQGRLKKKCSKANDRRKFYFYHLSSPKPLSSPFFQPAGWGQSTVTVLAHGFEEGDIVMFSNSSSFNQIGGLYFKIAKVVDANNFKIDLDSLDYPNPISATNVQKLFVPASWTPKNNTIVGIEMGPTTKIKTSTNHGLHIGQYVELSIPKAFGAQKLDGVRGIVSGIGAKNSFELKIDSSTATDFSFSLNADTSAHFPAVKPARTRFYS
;
A
#
# COMPACT_ATOMS: atom_id res chain seq x y z
N MET A 1 -2.52 47.90 32.32
CA MET A 1 -2.19 46.72 33.14
C MET A 1 -1.10 45.97 32.39
N PHE A 2 0.16 46.15 32.81
CA PHE A 2 1.33 45.47 32.25
C PHE A 2 1.49 44.13 32.95
N PHE A 3 1.73 43.06 32.19
CA PHE A 3 2.48 41.92 32.69
C PHE A 3 3.61 41.61 31.70
N SER A 4 4.81 41.93 32.17
CA SER A 4 6.09 41.44 31.67
C SER A 4 6.44 40.19 32.48
N LEU A 5 6.99 39.17 31.82
CA LEU A 5 7.98 38.27 32.41
C LEU A 5 8.78 37.60 31.28
N GLU A 6 10.08 37.88 31.30
CA GLU A 6 11.13 37.35 30.44
C GLU A 6 11.66 35.99 30.92
N LYS A 7 12.11 35.20 29.92
CA LYS A 7 13.35 34.39 29.82
C LYS A 7 13.58 33.08 30.60
N ILE A 8 14.53 32.34 29.99
CA ILE A 8 15.33 31.15 30.38
C ILE A 8 14.85 29.90 29.59
N SER A 9 15.65 29.18 28.79
CA SER A 9 17.08 29.25 28.40
C SER A 9 17.37 28.24 27.28
N THR A 10 18.31 28.61 26.39
CA THR A 10 19.39 27.80 25.80
C THR A 10 19.13 26.32 25.45
N PHE A 11 19.01 26.02 24.16
CA PHE A 11 19.26 24.67 23.64
C PHE A 11 20.76 24.50 23.37
N ALA A 12 21.35 23.48 24.01
CA ALA A 12 22.68 23.00 23.71
C ALA A 12 22.66 22.19 22.40
N ASN A 13 23.62 22.48 21.52
CA ASN A 13 23.93 21.67 20.35
C ASN A 13 24.47 20.30 20.81
N CYS A 14 23.86 19.22 20.33
CA CYS A 14 24.49 17.91 20.27
C CYS A 14 24.68 17.56 18.79
N GLU A 15 25.94 17.52 18.36
CA GLU A 15 26.36 16.94 17.09
C GLU A 15 25.94 15.46 17.06
N MET A 16 25.18 15.07 16.03
CA MET A 16 24.95 13.66 15.70
C MET A 16 25.93 13.27 14.60
N GLY A 17 26.83 12.34 14.93
CA GLY A 17 27.70 11.69 13.95
C GLY A 17 26.92 10.83 12.97
N ASP A 18 27.39 10.81 11.74
CA ASP A 18 26.82 10.08 10.60
C ASP A 18 26.85 8.55 10.76
N SER A 19 25.68 7.89 10.62
CA SER A 19 25.54 6.59 9.94
C SER A 19 24.08 6.12 9.80
N PRO A 20 23.75 5.23 8.85
CA PRO A 20 22.51 5.31 8.08
C PRO A 20 21.35 4.43 8.58
N SER A 21 20.15 4.84 8.15
CA SER A 21 18.92 4.06 7.94
C SER A 21 18.40 3.20 9.09
N ASP A 22 17.51 3.76 9.91
CA ASP A 22 16.18 3.19 10.16
C ASP A 22 15.27 4.22 10.86
N SER A 23 13.97 4.17 10.54
CA SER A 23 12.95 5.15 10.91
C SER A 23 12.92 5.50 12.40
N ALA A 24 13.30 6.74 12.75
CA ALA A 24 13.25 7.27 14.10
C ALA A 24 11.79 7.52 14.56
N LEU A 25 11.34 6.73 15.54
CA LEU A 25 10.22 7.10 16.41
C LEU A 25 10.66 8.29 17.28
N GLN A 26 10.10 9.47 17.03
CA GLN A 26 10.27 10.59 17.97
C GLN A 26 9.42 10.34 19.22
N HIS A 27 10.08 10.21 20.37
CA HIS A 27 9.46 10.12 21.67
C HIS A 27 9.35 11.52 22.26
N GLU A 28 8.16 12.13 22.24
CA GLU A 28 7.86 13.26 23.11
C GLU A 28 7.35 12.75 24.47
N GLU A 29 7.90 13.32 25.55
CA GLU A 29 7.52 13.02 26.92
C GLU A 29 6.19 13.74 27.22
N VAL A 30 5.07 13.05 26.99
CA VAL A 30 3.74 13.54 27.40
C VAL A 30 3.65 13.47 28.92
N ALA A 31 3.48 14.62 29.56
CA ALA A 31 3.33 14.77 31.01
C ALA A 31 2.32 13.76 31.59
N ASP A 32 2.61 13.29 32.81
CA ASP A 32 1.79 12.33 33.59
C ASP A 32 0.30 12.72 33.61
N LEU A 33 -0.50 12.13 32.71
CA LEU A 33 -1.96 12.23 32.73
C LEU A 33 -2.49 11.18 33.72
N PHE A 34 -3.11 11.65 34.80
CA PHE A 34 -3.79 10.81 35.77
C PHE A 34 -5.04 10.18 35.14
N CYS A 35 -5.18 8.86 35.26
CA CYS A 35 -6.32 8.11 34.70
C CYS A 35 -7.66 8.38 35.36
N GLU A 36 -7.72 9.21 36.41
CA GLU A 36 -8.95 9.42 37.20
C GLU A 36 -10.00 10.27 36.47
N ASP A 37 -9.63 10.98 35.40
CA ASP A 37 -10.52 11.89 34.67
C ASP A 37 -11.05 11.36 33.32
N ILE A 38 -10.75 10.11 32.94
CA ILE A 38 -11.22 9.56 31.67
C ILE A 38 -12.66 9.04 31.82
N GLN A 39 -13.62 9.84 31.37
CA GLN A 39 -15.03 9.43 31.26
C GLN A 39 -15.15 8.11 30.46
N PRO A 40 -16.02 7.15 30.86
CA PRO A 40 -16.19 5.88 30.16
C PRO A 40 -16.54 6.00 28.67
N SER A 41 -17.20 7.09 28.28
CA SER A 41 -17.53 7.43 26.88
C SER A 41 -16.30 7.70 26.00
N ASN A 42 -15.14 7.96 26.60
CA ASN A 42 -13.88 8.22 25.90
C ASN A 42 -13.00 6.97 25.76
N PHE A 43 -13.51 5.78 26.06
CA PHE A 43 -12.75 4.53 26.01
C PHE A 43 -13.47 3.46 25.20
N ARG A 44 -12.78 2.82 24.26
CA ARG A 44 -13.29 1.64 23.54
C ARG A 44 -12.24 0.54 23.40
N VAL A 45 -12.66 -0.72 23.58
CA VAL A 45 -11.82 -1.89 23.29
C VAL A 45 -12.05 -2.28 21.84
N ILE A 46 -10.98 -2.31 21.03
CA ILE A 46 -11.05 -2.62 19.60
C ILE A 46 -10.85 -4.11 19.38
N GLN A 47 -9.87 -4.70 20.07
CA GLN A 47 -9.46 -6.08 19.85
C GLN A 47 -8.88 -6.67 21.13
N VAL A 48 -9.11 -7.96 21.35
CA VAL A 48 -8.47 -8.76 22.41
C VAL A 48 -7.72 -9.89 21.72
N ASP A 49 -6.43 -10.03 21.99
CA ASP A 49 -5.63 -11.13 21.44
C ASP A 49 -5.77 -12.41 22.29
N SER A 50 -5.26 -13.53 21.78
CA SER A 50 -5.27 -14.82 22.48
C SER A 50 -4.47 -14.82 23.80
N ASN A 51 -3.62 -13.81 24.02
CA ASN A 51 -2.84 -13.61 25.24
C ASN A 51 -3.49 -12.59 26.20
N GLN A 52 -4.77 -12.26 25.99
CA GLN A 52 -5.53 -11.30 26.81
C GLN A 52 -4.98 -9.85 26.75
N LYS A 53 -4.14 -9.51 25.77
CA LYS A 53 -3.77 -8.12 25.51
C LYS A 53 -4.96 -7.44 24.85
N ARG A 54 -5.33 -6.27 25.37
CA ARG A 54 -6.43 -5.49 24.80
C ARG A 54 -5.85 -4.32 24.03
N LEU A 55 -6.16 -4.24 22.75
CA LEU A 55 -5.94 -3.02 21.97
C LEU A 55 -7.13 -2.11 22.23
N CYS A 56 -6.85 -0.94 22.77
CA CYS A 56 -7.85 0.03 23.16
C CYS A 56 -7.64 1.35 22.43
N GLU A 57 -8.71 2.08 22.24
CA GLU A 57 -8.72 3.44 21.74
C GLU A 57 -9.25 4.35 22.86
N VAL A 58 -8.52 5.43 23.12
CA VAL A 58 -8.87 6.44 24.12
C VAL A 58 -8.94 7.80 23.47
N ARG A 59 -9.98 8.57 23.80
CA ARG A 59 -10.15 9.92 23.29
C ARG A 59 -9.58 10.94 24.29
N ILE A 60 -8.59 11.71 23.87
CA ILE A 60 -7.95 12.75 24.69
C ILE A 60 -8.04 14.07 23.91
N ARG A 61 -8.70 15.09 24.48
CA ARG A 61 -8.88 16.42 23.87
C ARG A 61 -9.48 16.43 22.46
N GLY A 62 -10.33 15.45 22.15
CA GLY A 62 -11.02 15.35 20.85
C GLY A 62 -10.40 14.34 19.89
N ASP A 63 -9.13 13.97 20.08
CA ASP A 63 -8.39 13.05 19.23
C ASP A 63 -8.37 11.62 19.79
N TRP A 64 -8.29 10.62 18.90
CA TRP A 64 -8.23 9.20 19.26
C TRP A 64 -6.79 8.69 19.28
N TYR A 65 -6.43 8.02 20.37
CA TYR A 65 -5.13 7.39 20.59
C TYR A 65 -5.30 5.90 20.77
N ARG A 66 -4.41 5.08 20.19
CA ARG A 66 -4.37 3.63 20.46
C ARG A 66 -3.39 3.32 21.57
N CYS A 67 -3.80 2.46 22.49
CA CYS A 67 -2.95 1.94 23.54
C CYS A 67 -3.11 0.42 23.68
N ILE A 68 -2.05 -0.25 24.12
CA ILE A 68 -2.09 -1.68 24.44
C ILE A 68 -2.19 -1.80 25.96
N LEU A 69 -3.32 -2.33 26.43
CA LEU A 69 -3.50 -2.72 27.81
C LEU A 69 -2.91 -4.11 28.01
N CYS A 70 -1.77 -4.16 28.71
CA CYS A 70 -1.22 -5.41 29.19
C CYS A 70 -1.96 -5.86 30.47
N PRO A 71 -2.34 -7.14 30.59
CA PRO A 71 -2.92 -7.65 31.82
C PRO A 71 -1.95 -7.47 33.00
N LYS A 72 -2.49 -7.22 34.20
CA LYS A 72 -1.71 -7.05 35.43
C LYS A 72 -0.87 -8.31 35.64
N GLU A 73 0.45 -8.16 35.83
CA GLU A 73 1.30 -9.29 36.19
C GLU A 73 0.75 -9.93 37.47
N PRO A 74 0.58 -11.28 37.51
CA PRO A 74 0.16 -11.95 38.72
C PRO A 74 1.15 -11.63 39.84
N LYS A 75 0.63 -11.31 41.03
CA LYS A 75 1.47 -11.06 42.21
C LYS A 75 2.41 -12.25 42.41
N LYS A 76 3.71 -11.99 42.53
CA LYS A 76 4.75 -13.00 42.80
C LYS A 76 4.30 -13.87 43.98
N GLY A 77 3.97 -15.12 43.68
CA GLY A 77 3.39 -16.10 44.61
C GLY A 77 2.73 -17.29 43.92
N SER A 78 2.36 -17.19 42.64
CA SER A 78 1.89 -18.35 41.85
C SER A 78 2.96 -18.84 40.87
N SER A 79 3.32 -20.12 40.98
CA SER A 79 4.31 -20.77 40.13
C SER A 79 3.76 -21.07 38.73
N LYS A 80 3.68 -20.07 37.84
CA LYS A 80 3.53 -20.31 36.40
C LYS A 80 4.44 -19.36 35.59
N LYS A 81 5.07 -19.94 34.56
CA LYS A 81 6.11 -19.35 33.71
C LYS A 81 5.75 -17.93 33.25
N THR A 82 6.65 -16.99 33.54
CA THR A 82 6.58 -15.58 33.17
C THR A 82 6.87 -15.42 31.67
N GLN A 83 5.91 -14.91 30.89
CA GLN A 83 6.12 -14.51 29.50
C GLN A 83 6.47 -13.02 29.47
N SER A 84 7.73 -12.70 29.13
CA SER A 84 8.24 -11.33 29.12
C SER A 84 7.73 -10.53 27.92
N CYS A 85 7.23 -9.31 28.15
CA CYS A 85 7.09 -8.32 27.09
C CYS A 85 8.50 -7.93 26.55
N PRO A 86 8.66 -7.70 25.24
CA PRO A 86 9.93 -7.20 24.70
C PRO A 86 10.16 -5.77 25.21
N GLN A 87 11.03 -5.64 26.21
CA GLN A 87 11.48 -4.35 26.73
C GLN A 87 12.71 -3.89 25.96
N GLY A 88 12.55 -2.90 25.09
CA GLY A 88 13.64 -1.99 24.74
C GLY A 88 14.05 -1.22 26.01
N ARG A 89 15.33 -1.30 26.37
CA ARG A 89 15.89 -0.77 27.62
C ARG A 89 15.71 0.76 27.73
N LEU A 90 15.09 1.22 28.82
CA LEU A 90 15.47 2.45 29.52
C LEU A 90 15.16 2.27 31.01
N LYS A 91 16.21 2.17 31.84
CA LYS A 91 16.10 2.12 33.30
C LYS A 91 16.13 3.55 33.85
N LYS A 92 15.01 4.04 34.39
CA LYS A 92 14.99 5.10 35.40
C LYS A 92 14.25 4.57 36.64
N LYS A 93 14.96 4.55 37.77
CA LYS A 93 14.42 4.16 39.09
C LYS A 93 13.47 5.27 39.57
N CYS A 94 12.21 4.94 39.79
CA CYS A 94 11.33 5.69 40.69
C CYS A 94 10.80 4.71 41.73
N SER A 95 11.21 4.87 42.99
CA SER A 95 10.69 4.13 44.13
C SER A 95 9.68 4.97 44.90
N LYS A 96 8.42 4.54 44.97
CA LYS A 96 7.69 4.13 46.20
C LYS A 96 6.20 3.96 45.88
N ALA A 97 5.57 3.10 46.69
CA ALA A 97 4.31 2.41 46.50
C ALA A 97 3.06 3.32 46.45
N ASN A 98 2.23 3.16 45.42
CA ASN A 98 0.94 2.45 45.51
C ASN A 98 0.28 2.41 44.11
N ASP A 99 0.04 1.19 43.62
CA ASP A 99 -0.72 0.76 42.43
C ASP A 99 -0.82 1.72 41.22
N ARG A 100 0.31 2.08 40.60
CA ARG A 100 0.30 2.81 39.32
C ARG A 100 0.38 1.86 38.13
N ARG A 101 -0.74 1.63 37.45
CA ARG A 101 -0.74 1.05 36.09
C ARG A 101 -0.02 2.05 35.18
N LYS A 102 1.12 1.67 34.62
CA LYS A 102 1.81 2.48 33.62
C LYS A 102 1.10 2.29 32.29
N PHE A 103 0.60 3.38 31.73
CA PHE A 103 0.09 3.43 30.37
C PHE A 103 1.19 4.00 29.48
N TYR A 104 1.54 3.28 28.42
CA TYR A 104 2.43 3.79 27.39
C TYR A 104 1.53 4.31 26.26
N PHE A 105 1.55 5.63 26.07
CA PHE A 105 0.90 6.27 24.94
C PHE A 105 1.92 6.36 23.82
N TYR A 106 1.57 5.82 22.65
CA TYR A 106 2.31 6.05 21.43
C TYR A 106 1.49 7.04 20.61
N HIS A 107 2.07 8.20 20.30
CA HIS A 107 1.50 9.09 19.31
C HIS A 107 1.60 8.38 17.96
N LEU A 108 0.51 7.78 17.50
CA LEU A 108 0.42 7.33 16.13
C LEU A 108 0.33 8.61 15.29
N SER A 109 1.47 9.03 14.73
CA SER A 109 1.45 9.91 13.56
C SER A 109 0.35 9.41 12.63
N SER A 110 -0.54 10.30 12.21
CA SER A 110 -1.67 10.03 11.31
C SER A 110 -1.30 8.90 10.36
N PRO A 111 -2.09 7.80 10.28
CA PRO A 111 -1.68 6.58 9.59
C PRO A 111 -1.07 6.98 8.25
N LYS A 112 0.25 6.79 8.12
CA LYS A 112 0.97 7.06 6.88
C LYS A 112 0.16 6.37 5.81
N PRO A 113 -0.38 7.08 4.80
CA PRO A 113 -1.29 6.48 3.84
C PRO A 113 -0.58 5.26 3.30
N LEU A 114 -1.13 4.07 3.63
CA LEU A 114 -0.58 2.82 3.13
C LEU A 114 -0.54 2.98 1.62
N SER A 115 0.63 2.76 1.04
CA SER A 115 0.85 3.12 -0.36
C SER A 115 -0.25 2.51 -1.20
N SER A 116 -1.03 3.35 -1.89
CA SER A 116 -2.13 2.94 -2.75
C SER A 116 -1.74 1.70 -3.56
N PRO A 117 -2.62 0.69 -3.70
CA PRO A 117 -2.34 -0.53 -4.49
C PRO A 117 -2.05 -0.20 -5.96
N PHE A 118 -2.31 1.04 -6.38
CA PHE A 118 -1.92 1.60 -7.66
C PHE A 118 -0.68 2.48 -7.45
N PHE A 119 0.47 1.92 -7.82
CA PHE A 119 1.75 2.63 -7.79
C PHE A 119 2.28 2.77 -9.21
N GLN A 120 2.84 3.95 -9.46
CA GLN A 120 3.22 4.44 -10.77
C GLN A 120 4.75 4.42 -10.88
N PRO A 121 5.33 3.70 -11.85
CA PRO A 121 6.73 3.94 -12.25
C PRO A 121 6.79 5.24 -13.04
N ALA A 122 7.85 6.02 -12.84
CA ALA A 122 8.20 7.05 -13.81
C ALA A 122 8.57 6.38 -15.15
N GLY A 123 8.05 6.88 -16.28
CA GLY A 123 8.48 6.47 -17.62
C GLY A 123 7.43 5.80 -18.52
N TRP A 124 6.14 5.91 -18.22
CA TRP A 124 5.07 5.44 -19.12
C TRP A 124 4.51 6.57 -19.97
N GLY A 125 4.10 6.23 -21.20
CA GLY A 125 3.11 7.04 -21.91
C GLY A 125 1.87 7.20 -21.05
N GLN A 126 1.24 8.37 -21.11
CA GLN A 126 -0.03 8.63 -20.46
C GLN A 126 -1.10 8.77 -21.51
N SER A 127 -2.18 8.02 -21.38
CA SER A 127 -3.36 8.16 -22.24
C SER A 127 -4.29 9.21 -21.67
N THR A 128 -4.68 10.18 -22.50
CA THR A 128 -5.77 11.10 -22.17
C THR A 128 -7.11 10.39 -22.32
N VAL A 129 -7.95 10.54 -21.32
CA VAL A 129 -9.33 10.05 -21.28
C VAL A 129 -10.25 11.26 -21.26
N THR A 130 -11.24 11.27 -22.15
CA THR A 130 -12.25 12.32 -22.25
C THR A 130 -13.58 11.81 -21.67
N VAL A 131 -14.05 12.47 -20.62
CA VAL A 131 -15.34 12.25 -19.94
C VAL A 131 -15.89 13.60 -19.52
N LEU A 132 -17.06 13.99 -20.04
CA LEU A 132 -17.65 15.30 -19.75
C LEU A 132 -17.97 15.48 -18.26
N ALA A 133 -17.60 16.63 -17.71
CA ALA A 133 -17.90 17.04 -16.33
C ALA A 133 -17.64 15.94 -15.29
N HIS A 134 -16.47 15.30 -15.37
CA HIS A 134 -16.22 14.05 -14.66
C HIS A 134 -16.15 14.19 -13.13
N GLY A 135 -15.80 15.37 -12.60
CA GLY A 135 -15.71 15.62 -11.15
C GLY A 135 -14.64 14.82 -10.39
N PHE A 136 -13.88 13.95 -11.09
CA PHE A 136 -12.75 13.21 -10.52
C PHE A 136 -11.53 14.09 -10.19
N GLU A 137 -10.72 13.59 -9.26
CA GLU A 137 -9.48 14.20 -8.78
C GLU A 137 -8.27 13.29 -9.04
N GLU A 138 -7.06 13.85 -8.97
CA GLU A 138 -5.84 13.06 -9.07
C GLU A 138 -5.77 12.00 -7.95
N GLY A 139 -5.45 10.78 -8.34
CA GLY A 139 -5.35 9.65 -7.44
C GLY A 139 -6.65 8.90 -7.18
N ASP A 140 -7.78 9.37 -7.69
CA ASP A 140 -9.02 8.60 -7.72
C ASP A 140 -8.84 7.28 -8.48
N ILE A 141 -9.51 6.23 -8.01
CA ILE A 141 -9.57 4.95 -8.70
C ILE A 141 -10.85 4.91 -9.52
N VAL A 142 -10.70 4.63 -10.80
CA VAL A 142 -11.81 4.56 -11.74
C VAL A 142 -11.86 3.20 -12.43
N MET A 143 -13.07 2.76 -12.76
CA MET A 143 -13.33 1.60 -13.62
C MET A 143 -14.07 2.07 -14.87
N PHE A 144 -13.60 1.59 -16.01
CA PHE A 144 -14.24 1.80 -17.30
C PHE A 144 -15.26 0.69 -17.52
N SER A 145 -16.48 1.00 -17.93
CA SER A 145 -17.44 -0.03 -18.33
C SER A 145 -17.64 -0.10 -19.83
N ASN A 146 -17.50 1.02 -20.54
CA ASN A 146 -17.51 1.09 -22.01
C ASN A 146 -16.67 2.28 -22.48
N SER A 147 -15.93 2.10 -23.57
CA SER A 147 -15.31 3.21 -24.30
C SER A 147 -15.39 2.94 -25.80
N SER A 148 -15.60 3.97 -26.61
CA SER A 148 -15.83 3.78 -28.06
C SER A 148 -14.56 3.45 -28.83
N SER A 149 -13.39 3.71 -28.25
CA SER A 149 -12.08 3.60 -28.88
C SER A 149 -11.17 2.55 -28.22
N PHE A 150 -11.56 2.02 -27.05
CA PHE A 150 -10.74 1.14 -26.22
C PHE A 150 -11.64 0.14 -25.45
N ASN A 151 -12.38 -0.73 -26.16
CA ASN A 151 -13.32 -1.66 -25.51
C ASN A 151 -12.64 -2.57 -24.47
N GLN A 152 -11.35 -2.83 -24.63
CA GLN A 152 -10.50 -3.71 -23.83
C GLN A 152 -10.09 -3.08 -22.50
N ILE A 153 -10.24 -1.77 -22.30
CA ILE A 153 -10.05 -1.23 -20.95
C ILE A 153 -11.29 -1.40 -20.08
N GLY A 154 -12.40 -1.86 -20.67
CA GLY A 154 -13.64 -2.20 -19.96
C GLY A 154 -13.39 -3.27 -18.88
N GLY A 155 -13.83 -2.98 -17.65
CA GLY A 155 -13.65 -3.83 -16.47
C GLY A 155 -12.27 -3.73 -15.81
N LEU A 156 -11.35 -2.93 -16.36
CA LEU A 156 -10.05 -2.65 -15.73
C LEU A 156 -10.14 -1.43 -14.81
N TYR A 157 -9.28 -1.44 -13.79
CA TYR A 157 -9.17 -0.39 -12.79
C TYR A 157 -7.92 0.44 -13.07
N PHE A 158 -8.07 1.75 -13.07
CA PHE A 158 -6.95 2.69 -13.22
C PHE A 158 -6.99 3.74 -12.12
N LYS A 159 -5.81 4.20 -11.74
CA LYS A 159 -5.66 5.40 -10.94
C LYS A 159 -5.53 6.59 -11.89
N ILE A 160 -6.23 7.68 -11.58
CA ILE A 160 -6.06 8.94 -12.32
C ILE A 160 -4.69 9.49 -11.99
N ALA A 161 -3.84 9.57 -13.01
CA ALA A 161 -2.47 10.08 -12.90
C ALA A 161 -2.45 11.62 -12.87
N LYS A 162 -3.31 12.26 -13.67
CA LYS A 162 -3.40 13.72 -13.76
C LYS A 162 -4.78 14.14 -14.22
N VAL A 163 -5.36 15.18 -13.61
CA VAL A 163 -6.56 15.84 -14.16
C VAL A 163 -6.10 16.98 -15.06
N VAL A 164 -6.55 16.99 -16.31
CA VAL A 164 -6.16 18.00 -17.30
C VAL A 164 -7.11 19.19 -17.25
N ASP A 165 -8.42 18.91 -17.27
CA ASP A 165 -9.50 19.90 -17.17
C ASP A 165 -10.80 19.21 -16.71
N ALA A 166 -11.94 19.89 -16.77
CA ALA A 166 -13.23 19.35 -16.33
C ALA A 166 -13.75 18.16 -17.17
N ASN A 167 -13.19 17.96 -18.36
CA ASN A 167 -13.61 16.96 -19.34
C ASN A 167 -12.50 15.94 -19.64
N ASN A 168 -11.28 16.13 -19.15
CA ASN A 168 -10.13 15.31 -19.52
C ASN A 168 -9.25 14.98 -18.30
N PHE A 169 -8.84 13.73 -18.21
CA PHE A 169 -7.85 13.25 -17.26
C PHE A 169 -6.90 12.26 -17.92
N LYS A 170 -5.80 11.92 -17.26
CA LYS A 170 -4.80 10.98 -17.75
C LYS A 170 -4.74 9.75 -16.88
N ILE A 171 -4.55 8.60 -17.52
CA ILE A 171 -4.26 7.32 -16.88
C ILE A 171 -2.91 6.80 -17.36
N ASP A 172 -2.26 6.01 -16.51
CA ASP A 172 -1.04 5.30 -16.89
C ASP A 172 -1.40 4.09 -17.74
N LEU A 173 -1.41 4.33 -19.05
CA LEU A 173 -1.59 3.32 -20.07
C LEU A 173 -0.69 3.73 -21.22
N ASP A 174 0.15 2.80 -21.68
CA ASP A 174 1.00 3.06 -22.83
C ASP A 174 0.13 3.18 -24.08
N SER A 175 0.04 4.40 -24.62
CA SER A 175 -0.71 4.75 -25.83
C SER A 175 0.21 5.16 -26.98
N LEU A 176 1.49 4.75 -26.97
CA LEU A 176 2.38 5.03 -28.09
C LEU A 176 1.79 4.58 -29.45
N ASP A 177 0.96 3.53 -29.44
CA ASP A 177 0.25 3.04 -30.63
C ASP A 177 -1.14 3.69 -30.85
N TYR A 178 -1.60 4.55 -29.95
CA TYR A 178 -2.95 5.14 -29.96
C TYR A 178 -2.91 6.65 -29.71
N PRO A 179 -2.66 7.45 -30.76
CA PRO A 179 -2.53 8.91 -30.62
C PRO A 179 -3.84 9.62 -30.23
N ASN A 180 -4.98 8.93 -30.34
CA ASN A 180 -6.28 9.52 -30.07
C ASN A 180 -6.67 9.37 -28.58
N PRO A 181 -7.27 10.41 -27.96
CA PRO A 181 -7.83 10.32 -26.63
C PRO A 181 -8.87 9.20 -26.51
N ILE A 182 -8.88 8.53 -25.37
CA ILE A 182 -9.88 7.53 -25.01
C ILE A 182 -11.19 8.27 -24.75
N SER A 183 -12.14 8.16 -25.68
CA SER A 183 -13.51 8.63 -25.46
C SER A 183 -14.29 7.58 -24.67
N ALA A 184 -14.40 7.79 -23.36
CA ALA A 184 -15.08 6.86 -22.47
C ALA A 184 -16.53 7.30 -22.23
N THR A 185 -17.47 6.40 -22.49
CA THR A 185 -18.90 6.70 -22.30
C THR A 185 -19.29 6.60 -20.83
N ASN A 186 -18.72 5.64 -20.10
CA ASN A 186 -19.06 5.37 -18.70
C ASN A 186 -17.80 5.07 -17.90
N VAL A 187 -17.48 5.96 -16.96
CA VAL A 187 -16.39 5.82 -16.00
C VAL A 187 -16.95 5.95 -14.60
N GLN A 188 -16.67 4.98 -13.72
CA GLN A 188 -17.16 4.96 -12.35
C GLN A 188 -16.01 5.15 -11.37
N LYS A 189 -16.10 6.16 -10.51
CA LYS A 189 -15.22 6.31 -9.34
C LYS A 189 -15.51 5.20 -8.34
N LEU A 190 -14.47 4.53 -7.88
CA LEU A 190 -14.55 3.45 -6.92
C LEU A 190 -13.94 3.85 -5.58
N PHE A 191 -14.71 3.66 -4.53
CA PHE A 191 -14.24 3.81 -3.16
C PHE A 191 -13.64 2.48 -2.70
N VAL A 192 -12.35 2.31 -2.95
CA VAL A 192 -11.60 1.12 -2.51
C VAL A 192 -10.96 1.38 -1.13
N PRO A 193 -11.13 0.47 -0.15
CA PRO A 193 -10.41 0.58 1.11
C PRO A 193 -8.91 0.41 0.88
N ALA A 194 -8.09 0.97 1.76
CA ALA A 194 -6.63 0.91 1.65
C ALA A 194 -6.06 -0.52 1.62
N SER A 195 -6.81 -1.52 2.12
CA SER A 195 -6.45 -2.93 2.10
C SER A 195 -6.87 -3.68 0.83
N TRP A 196 -7.58 -3.02 -0.09
CA TRP A 196 -8.00 -3.66 -1.32
C TRP A 196 -6.79 -3.88 -2.22
N THR A 197 -6.64 -5.10 -2.71
CA THR A 197 -5.67 -5.43 -3.76
C THR A 197 -6.44 -6.09 -4.89
N PRO A 198 -6.26 -5.65 -6.15
CA PRO A 198 -6.90 -6.28 -7.28
C PRO A 198 -6.50 -7.75 -7.35
N LYS A 199 -7.48 -8.63 -7.54
CA LYS A 199 -7.23 -10.07 -7.70
C LYS A 199 -6.56 -10.41 -9.03
N ASN A 200 -6.72 -9.54 -10.03
CA ASN A 200 -6.25 -9.76 -11.39
C ASN A 200 -5.11 -8.80 -11.69
N ASN A 201 -3.90 -9.34 -11.78
CA ASN A 201 -2.72 -8.62 -12.26
C ASN A 201 -2.70 -8.71 -13.80
N THR A 202 -3.47 -7.85 -14.46
CA THR A 202 -3.50 -7.75 -15.91
C THR A 202 -2.14 -7.26 -16.42
N ILE A 203 -1.60 -7.95 -17.42
CA ILE A 203 -0.36 -7.56 -18.11
C ILE A 203 -0.70 -6.41 -19.06
N VAL A 204 0.00 -5.30 -18.92
CA VAL A 204 -0.16 -4.12 -19.80
C VAL A 204 1.06 -3.89 -20.69
N GLY A 205 2.14 -4.64 -20.46
CA GLY A 205 3.33 -4.58 -21.29
C GLY A 205 4.28 -5.74 -21.01
N ILE A 206 5.01 -6.16 -22.04
CA ILE A 206 6.09 -7.14 -21.95
C ILE A 206 7.27 -6.58 -22.75
N GLU A 207 8.42 -6.42 -22.09
CA GLU A 207 9.69 -6.12 -22.76
C GLU A 207 10.42 -7.45 -23.00
N MET A 208 10.67 -7.76 -24.28
CA MET A 208 11.31 -9.01 -24.70
C MET A 208 12.82 -8.97 -24.47
N GLY A 209 13.41 -10.12 -24.15
CA GLY A 209 14.84 -10.26 -24.00
C GLY A 209 15.26 -11.59 -23.36
N PRO A 210 16.57 -11.78 -23.07
CA PRO A 210 17.07 -12.95 -22.35
C PRO A 210 16.43 -13.13 -20.96
N THR A 211 15.97 -12.02 -20.37
CA THR A 211 15.06 -11.97 -19.23
C THR A 211 13.83 -11.19 -19.64
N THR A 212 12.66 -11.79 -19.49
CA THR A 212 11.38 -11.14 -19.82
C THR A 212 10.98 -10.18 -18.71
N LYS A 213 10.79 -8.90 -19.03
CA LYS A 213 10.26 -7.93 -18.06
C LYS A 213 8.77 -7.73 -18.28
N ILE A 214 8.00 -8.03 -17.25
CA ILE A 214 6.54 -7.97 -17.22
C ILE A 214 6.12 -6.70 -16.51
N LYS A 215 5.10 -6.05 -17.06
CA LYS A 215 4.48 -4.87 -16.47
C LYS A 215 2.97 -5.12 -16.30
N THR A 216 2.44 -4.76 -15.14
CA THR A 216 1.05 -5.00 -14.75
C THR A 216 0.27 -3.69 -14.57
N SER A 217 -1.05 -3.74 -14.68
CA SER A 217 -1.93 -2.57 -14.48
C SER A 217 -1.91 -2.03 -13.06
N THR A 218 -1.53 -2.87 -12.09
CA THR A 218 -1.57 -2.56 -10.65
C THR A 218 -0.39 -3.21 -9.92
N ASN A 219 -0.21 -2.89 -8.63
CA ASN A 219 0.84 -3.52 -7.82
C ASN A 219 0.61 -5.03 -7.72
N HIS A 220 1.62 -5.79 -8.14
CA HIS A 220 1.50 -7.25 -8.25
C HIS A 220 1.69 -7.99 -6.93
N GLY A 221 2.32 -7.37 -5.92
CA GLY A 221 2.61 -8.01 -4.62
C GLY A 221 3.58 -9.21 -4.65
N LEU A 222 4.12 -9.55 -5.83
CA LEU A 222 5.12 -10.60 -6.03
C LEU A 222 6.47 -10.30 -5.36
N HIS A 223 7.23 -11.35 -5.06
CA HIS A 223 8.57 -11.31 -4.48
C HIS A 223 9.57 -12.11 -5.33
N ILE A 224 10.87 -11.77 -5.25
CA ILE A 224 11.95 -12.54 -5.90
C ILE A 224 11.91 -14.00 -5.44
N GLY A 225 12.09 -14.93 -6.39
CA GLY A 225 12.03 -16.37 -6.15
C GLY A 225 10.62 -16.97 -6.26
N GLN A 226 9.58 -16.15 -6.38
CA GLN A 226 8.21 -16.64 -6.58
C GLN A 226 8.01 -17.19 -8.00
N TYR A 227 7.32 -18.32 -8.11
CA TYR A 227 6.87 -18.85 -9.41
C TYR A 227 5.56 -18.19 -9.85
N VAL A 228 5.51 -17.77 -11.10
CA VAL A 228 4.31 -17.25 -11.75
C VAL A 228 4.07 -17.95 -13.08
N GLU A 229 2.82 -17.96 -13.52
CA GLU A 229 2.39 -18.44 -14.82
C GLU A 229 1.78 -17.28 -15.60
N LEU A 230 2.22 -17.10 -16.84
CA LEU A 230 1.70 -16.10 -17.74
C LEU A 230 0.49 -16.68 -18.50
N SER A 231 -0.56 -15.88 -18.65
CA SER A 231 -1.70 -16.18 -19.51
C SER A 231 -1.79 -15.06 -20.52
N ILE A 232 -1.52 -15.33 -21.79
CA ILE A 232 -1.42 -14.33 -22.87
C ILE A 232 -2.26 -14.83 -24.05
N PRO A 233 -3.49 -14.32 -24.22
CA PRO A 233 -4.30 -14.66 -25.38
C PRO A 233 -3.59 -14.29 -26.69
N LYS A 234 -3.78 -15.10 -27.73
CA LYS A 234 -3.13 -14.95 -29.04
C LYS A 234 -3.20 -13.53 -29.63
N ALA A 235 -4.28 -12.81 -29.35
CA ALA A 235 -4.51 -11.48 -29.91
C ALA A 235 -3.60 -10.37 -29.34
N PHE A 236 -2.91 -10.64 -28.22
CA PHE A 236 -1.97 -9.70 -27.61
C PHE A 236 -0.51 -9.92 -28.06
N GLY A 237 -0.29 -10.80 -29.05
CA GLY A 237 1.05 -11.21 -29.44
C GLY A 237 1.69 -12.10 -28.37
N ALA A 238 3.02 -12.13 -28.33
CA ALA A 238 3.83 -12.91 -27.38
C ALA A 238 3.33 -14.35 -27.09
N GLN A 239 2.67 -15.01 -28.05
CA GLN A 239 1.92 -16.26 -27.79
C GLN A 239 2.81 -17.40 -27.26
N LYS A 240 4.11 -17.38 -27.58
CA LYS A 240 5.09 -18.33 -27.05
C LYS A 240 5.23 -18.30 -25.52
N LEU A 241 4.79 -17.21 -24.88
CA LEU A 241 4.81 -17.03 -23.44
C LEU A 241 3.51 -17.47 -22.75
N ASP A 242 2.45 -17.80 -23.50
CA ASP A 242 1.19 -18.26 -22.92
C ASP A 242 1.37 -19.63 -22.22
N GLY A 243 0.93 -19.73 -20.96
CA GLY A 243 1.10 -20.90 -20.11
C GLY A 243 2.53 -21.13 -19.61
N VAL A 244 3.50 -20.30 -20.01
CA VAL A 244 4.90 -20.43 -19.57
C VAL A 244 5.03 -20.01 -18.11
N ARG A 245 5.82 -20.78 -17.37
CA ARG A 245 6.16 -20.50 -15.97
C ARG A 245 7.53 -19.89 -15.85
N GLY A 246 7.63 -18.86 -15.02
CA GLY A 246 8.89 -18.17 -14.73
C GLY A 246 9.09 -18.00 -13.23
N ILE A 247 10.35 -17.88 -12.84
CA ILE A 247 10.72 -17.42 -11.50
C ILE A 247 10.97 -15.92 -11.59
N VAL A 248 10.39 -15.17 -10.64
CA VAL A 248 10.65 -13.74 -10.49
C VAL A 248 12.12 -13.55 -10.10
N SER A 249 12.92 -12.98 -11.01
CA SER A 249 14.35 -12.74 -10.82
C SER A 249 14.66 -11.35 -10.27
N GLY A 250 13.77 -10.38 -10.49
CA GLY A 250 13.92 -9.00 -10.04
C GLY A 250 12.56 -8.33 -9.86
N ILE A 251 12.49 -7.39 -8.92
CA ILE A 251 11.35 -6.48 -8.76
C ILE A 251 11.81 -5.12 -9.21
N GLY A 252 11.17 -4.59 -10.25
CA GLY A 252 11.41 -3.25 -10.74
C GLY A 252 10.62 -2.25 -9.90
N ALA A 253 9.82 -1.45 -10.59
CA ALA A 253 8.81 -0.64 -9.91
C ALA A 253 7.68 -1.54 -9.39
N LYS A 254 6.77 -1.04 -8.54
CA LYS A 254 5.78 -1.91 -7.86
C LYS A 254 4.81 -2.64 -8.81
N ASN A 255 4.70 -2.23 -10.06
CA ASN A 255 3.90 -2.88 -11.10
C ASN A 255 4.78 -3.46 -12.23
N SER A 256 6.08 -3.66 -11.99
CA SER A 256 6.98 -4.31 -12.94
C SER A 256 7.93 -5.28 -12.26
N PHE A 257 8.16 -6.41 -12.91
CA PHE A 257 9.04 -7.45 -12.42
C PHE A 257 9.70 -8.18 -13.58
N GLU A 258 10.80 -8.85 -13.30
CA GLU A 258 11.57 -9.60 -14.28
C GLU A 258 11.38 -11.09 -14.03
N LEU A 259 11.25 -11.84 -15.13
CA LEU A 259 11.19 -13.29 -15.13
C LEU A 259 12.44 -13.86 -15.77
N LYS A 260 12.95 -14.93 -15.16
CA LYS A 260 13.99 -15.78 -15.75
C LYS A 260 13.41 -16.68 -16.86
N ILE A 261 12.91 -16.03 -17.91
CA ILE A 261 12.38 -16.62 -19.14
C ILE A 261 13.05 -15.87 -20.29
N ASP A 262 13.65 -16.60 -21.23
CA ASP A 262 14.14 -16.05 -22.48
C ASP A 262 12.97 -15.88 -23.47
N SER A 263 12.64 -14.64 -23.77
CA SER A 263 11.58 -14.24 -24.71
C SER A 263 12.14 -13.63 -25.99
N SER A 264 13.45 -13.72 -26.24
CA SER A 264 14.10 -13.11 -27.42
C SER A 264 13.55 -13.58 -28.77
N THR A 265 12.92 -14.75 -28.81
CA THR A 265 12.29 -15.30 -30.02
C THR A 265 10.77 -15.18 -30.05
N ALA A 266 10.17 -14.56 -29.02
CA ALA A 266 8.74 -14.30 -29.00
C ALA A 266 8.40 -13.15 -29.96
N THR A 267 7.19 -13.21 -30.54
CA THR A 267 6.63 -12.04 -31.22
C THR A 267 6.39 -10.94 -30.20
N ASP A 268 6.50 -9.68 -30.61
CA ASP A 268 6.25 -8.55 -29.72
C ASP A 268 4.86 -8.62 -29.08
N PHE A 269 4.80 -8.17 -27.83
CA PHE A 269 3.53 -7.97 -27.14
C PHE A 269 2.92 -6.66 -27.62
N SER A 270 1.66 -6.72 -28.03
CA SER A 270 0.90 -5.53 -28.38
C SER A 270 -0.41 -5.54 -27.61
N PHE A 271 -0.62 -4.50 -26.81
CA PHE A 271 -1.91 -4.29 -26.16
C PHE A 271 -2.88 -3.75 -27.22
N SER A 272 -3.49 -4.65 -27.99
CA SER A 272 -4.39 -4.26 -29.07
C SER A 272 -5.73 -3.79 -28.50
N LEU A 273 -6.07 -2.53 -28.77
CA LEU A 273 -7.27 -1.85 -28.26
C LEU A 273 -8.40 -1.84 -29.31
N ASN A 274 -8.20 -2.53 -30.43
CA ASN A 274 -9.20 -2.69 -31.49
C ASN A 274 -9.48 -4.16 -31.83
N ALA A 275 -8.77 -5.10 -31.22
CA ALA A 275 -9.00 -6.50 -31.49
C ALA A 275 -10.34 -6.91 -30.83
N ASP A 276 -11.21 -7.55 -31.61
CA ASP A 276 -12.49 -8.13 -31.19
C ASP A 276 -12.22 -9.38 -30.33
N THR A 277 -11.54 -9.16 -29.21
CA THR A 277 -10.97 -10.21 -28.40
C THR A 277 -11.94 -10.53 -27.29
N SER A 278 -12.25 -11.81 -27.20
CA SER A 278 -12.90 -12.43 -26.06
C SER A 278 -12.40 -11.87 -24.73
N ALA A 279 -13.28 -11.92 -23.71
CA ALA A 279 -13.17 -11.35 -22.37
C ALA A 279 -11.99 -11.85 -21.50
N HIS A 280 -10.88 -12.27 -22.09
CA HIS A 280 -9.70 -12.80 -21.41
C HIS A 280 -8.55 -11.84 -21.65
N PHE A 281 -8.18 -11.13 -20.58
CA PHE A 281 -7.02 -10.25 -20.58
C PHE A 281 -5.74 -11.04 -20.35
N PRO A 282 -4.60 -10.59 -20.91
CA PRO A 282 -3.33 -11.15 -20.53
C PRO A 282 -3.11 -10.89 -19.03
N ALA A 283 -2.71 -11.90 -18.29
CA ALA A 283 -2.66 -11.83 -16.83
C ALA A 283 -1.52 -12.67 -16.26
N VAL A 284 -1.03 -12.25 -15.10
CA VAL A 284 -0.08 -13.00 -14.29
C VAL A 284 -0.83 -13.71 -13.17
N LYS A 285 -0.62 -15.02 -13.05
CA LYS A 285 -1.19 -15.82 -11.97
C LYS A 285 -0.07 -16.41 -11.11
N PRO A 286 -0.20 -16.47 -9.79
CA PRO A 286 0.68 -17.28 -8.97
C PRO A 286 0.68 -18.72 -9.50
N ALA A 287 1.86 -19.25 -9.83
CA ALA A 287 1.93 -20.64 -10.28
C ALA A 287 1.54 -21.51 -9.09
N ARG A 288 0.55 -22.40 -9.26
CA ARG A 288 0.26 -23.39 -8.22
C ARG A 288 1.52 -24.23 -8.05
N THR A 289 2.07 -24.25 -6.84
CA THR A 289 3.05 -25.26 -6.45
C THR A 289 2.37 -26.61 -6.63
N ARG A 290 2.60 -27.26 -7.77
CA ARG A 290 2.32 -28.69 -7.87
C ARG A 290 3.35 -29.34 -6.96
N PHE A 291 2.91 -29.76 -5.78
CA PHE A 291 3.64 -30.74 -5.01
C PHE A 291 3.71 -31.97 -5.92
N TYR A 292 4.88 -32.20 -6.52
CA TYR A 292 5.16 -33.50 -7.12
C TYR A 292 5.24 -34.47 -5.95
N SER A 293 4.14 -35.19 -5.72
CA SER A 293 4.07 -36.35 -4.84
C SER A 293 4.63 -37.58 -5.54
#